data_AF-A0A7S2TL85-F1
#
_entry.id   AF-A0A7S2TL85-F1
#
_cell.length_a   1.000
_cell.length_b   1.000
_cell.length_c   1.000
_cell.angle_alpha   90.00
_cell.angle_beta   90.00
_cell.angle_gamma   90.00
#
_symmetry.space_group_name_H-M   'P 1'
#
loop_
_entity.id
_entity.type
_entity.pdbx_description
1 polymer ?
#
loop_
_entity_poly.entity_id
_entity_poly.type
_entity_poly.pdbx_seq_one_letter_code
_entity_poly.pdbx_strand_id
1 'polypeptide(L)'
;MQRQTMILARRTSQARRVARQARFLSTHLDQGLFTPTDNFVKRHIGPDAKEVEEMLKACEVKTVDDLISLVVPDSIRSSSELRCPKNMGENEALAMFKEMMDKNQIFKSFIGAGYYDTITPSVILRNLMENPAWYTPYTPYQAEISQGRLEMLLNFQTMVGDLTGTGFANASLLDEATAAAEAMTMCVNLGKKHQTKFYIAKDVHPHTIEVVLSRAEHYDTKMELVDAKDMDFSKGDVAGVLLQYPNTTGELVDYSALIKSAKENGAKVVCATDLLASTVVKPAGELGADVCVGSSQRFGVPMGFGGPHAAFFACNQQFMRKMPGRVIGVSKDSRGKPALRMTMQTREQHIRRDKATSNICTAQALLANMAAAYGIYHGPEGLKAIGAKVHGMAKVMEAGLKKIGYEVLSKDYFDTLQVDTSSVGADAVVKAAQEAKMNLRKIDEKSVCLSFDETTLAADIDGLLGAFQKAKTGDAVLP
;
A
#
# COMPACT_ATOMS: atom_id res chain seq x y z
N MET A 1 49.80 51.53 3.28
CA MET A 1 48.37 51.35 2.94
C MET A 1 47.92 49.88 2.95
N GLN A 2 48.64 48.92 2.35
CA GLN A 2 48.20 47.50 2.30
C GLN A 2 48.19 46.72 3.63
N ARG A 3 48.96 47.12 4.65
CA ARG A 3 48.94 46.46 5.98
C ARG A 3 47.74 46.82 6.86
N GLN A 4 47.15 48.01 6.69
CA GLN A 4 45.96 48.42 7.45
C GLN A 4 44.68 47.79 6.91
N THR A 5 44.59 47.56 5.60
CA THR A 5 43.45 46.90 4.95
C THR A 5 43.34 45.42 5.32
N MET A 6 44.47 44.73 5.52
CA MET A 6 44.49 43.32 5.96
C MET A 6 44.09 43.13 7.43
N ILE A 7 44.41 44.09 8.30
CA ILE A 7 44.02 44.05 9.72
C ILE A 7 42.53 44.36 9.88
N LEU A 8 41.97 45.26 9.07
CA LEU A 8 40.52 45.54 9.05
C LEU A 8 39.71 44.35 8.50
N ALA A 9 40.21 43.65 7.47
CA ALA A 9 39.57 42.46 6.90
C ALA A 9 39.59 41.25 7.86
N ARG A 10 40.68 41.07 8.63
CA ARG A 10 40.75 40.03 9.68
C ARG A 10 39.88 40.37 10.89
N ARG A 11 39.78 41.64 11.30
CA ARG A 11 38.87 42.06 12.38
C ARG A 11 37.39 41.94 11.99
N THR A 12 37.03 42.18 10.73
CA THR A 12 35.65 42.02 10.24
C THR A 12 35.26 40.56 10.01
N SER A 13 36.19 39.68 9.58
CA SER A 13 35.91 38.24 9.48
C SER A 13 35.83 37.57 10.85
N GLN A 14 36.64 37.99 11.82
CA GLN A 14 36.59 37.51 13.19
C GLN A 14 35.35 38.04 13.94
N ALA A 15 34.95 39.31 13.72
CA ALA A 15 33.69 39.84 14.26
C ALA A 15 32.45 39.18 13.64
N ARG A 16 32.46 38.83 12.34
CA ARG A 16 31.39 38.04 11.69
C ARG A 16 31.37 36.58 12.18
N ARG A 17 32.52 36.02 12.54
CA ARG A 17 32.63 34.66 13.10
C ARG A 17 32.19 34.60 14.56
N VAL A 18 32.49 35.63 15.36
CA VAL A 18 32.02 35.79 16.74
C VAL A 18 30.52 36.14 16.79
N ALA A 19 30.00 36.95 15.87
CA ALA A 19 28.57 37.20 15.73
C ALA A 19 27.78 35.99 15.21
N ARG A 20 28.44 35.06 14.48
CA ARG A 20 27.87 33.74 14.11
C ARG A 20 27.92 32.75 15.27
N GLN A 21 29.02 32.69 16.02
CA GLN A 21 29.17 31.82 17.20
C GLN A 21 28.16 32.14 18.32
N ALA A 22 27.70 33.40 18.42
CA ALA A 22 26.71 33.80 19.42
C ALA A 22 25.25 33.46 19.07
N ARG A 23 24.93 33.03 17.84
CA ARG A 23 23.52 32.79 17.43
C ARG A 23 23.03 31.35 17.57
N PHE A 24 23.93 30.37 17.67
CA PHE A 24 23.54 28.96 17.81
C PHE A 24 23.62 28.43 19.25
N LEU A 25 24.14 29.23 20.18
CA LEU A 25 24.23 28.92 21.62
C LEU A 25 22.96 29.28 22.40
N SER A 26 21.84 29.46 21.71
CA SER A 26 20.63 29.95 22.32
C SER A 26 19.44 29.19 21.77
N THR A 27 18.93 28.29 22.60
CA THR A 27 17.52 27.92 22.66
C THR A 27 16.60 29.11 22.98
N HIS A 28 17.12 30.35 23.11
CA HIS A 28 16.34 31.57 22.93
C HIS A 28 16.07 31.77 21.44
N LEU A 29 15.06 31.03 20.98
CA LEU A 29 14.18 31.53 19.94
C LEU A 29 13.84 32.98 20.29
N ASP A 30 14.12 33.89 19.37
CA ASP A 30 13.86 35.32 19.51
C ASP A 30 12.44 35.50 20.04
N GLN A 31 12.28 35.90 21.31
CA GLN A 31 10.98 36.07 21.96
C GLN A 31 10.39 37.44 21.59
N GLY A 32 10.33 37.71 20.29
CA GLY A 32 9.59 38.85 19.79
C GLY A 32 8.10 38.69 20.09
N LEU A 33 7.39 39.82 20.15
CA LEU A 33 5.93 39.86 20.34
C LEU A 33 5.17 38.97 19.34
N PHE A 34 5.75 38.73 18.17
CA PHE A 34 5.15 37.96 17.07
C PHE A 34 5.68 36.52 16.95
N THR A 35 6.53 36.06 17.87
CA THR A 35 7.03 34.69 17.83
C THR A 35 6.00 33.73 18.41
N PRO A 36 5.66 32.61 17.72
CA PRO A 36 4.73 31.62 18.26
C PRO A 36 5.20 31.05 19.60
N THR A 37 4.28 30.88 20.53
CA THR A 37 4.56 30.33 21.87
C THR A 37 4.63 28.79 21.87
N ASP A 38 4.04 28.16 20.86
CA ASP A 38 3.97 26.72 20.61
C ASP A 38 5.05 26.25 19.63
N ASN A 39 6.31 26.62 19.91
CA ASN A 39 7.42 26.23 19.06
C ASN A 39 7.70 24.72 19.15
N PHE A 40 7.54 24.03 18.02
CA PHE A 40 7.68 22.57 17.92
C PHE A 40 9.09 22.04 18.25
N VAL A 41 10.15 22.81 17.99
CA VAL A 41 11.54 22.37 18.23
C VAL A 41 11.76 21.98 19.71
N LYS A 42 11.15 22.73 20.63
CA LYS A 42 11.23 22.48 22.08
C LYS A 42 10.39 21.29 22.55
N ARG A 43 9.49 20.78 21.71
CA ARG A 43 8.71 19.56 21.98
C ARG A 43 9.36 18.33 21.35
N HIS A 44 10.03 18.53 20.21
CA HIS A 44 10.68 17.48 19.45
C HIS A 44 12.05 17.10 20.01
N ILE A 45 12.90 18.09 20.35
CA ILE A 45 14.22 17.84 20.93
C ILE A 45 14.05 17.65 22.43
N GLY A 46 14.40 16.46 22.92
CA GLY A 46 14.33 16.12 24.35
C GLY A 46 15.25 16.99 25.22
N PRO A 47 16.57 17.02 24.96
CA PRO A 47 17.50 17.79 25.77
C PRO A 47 17.22 19.29 25.78
N ASP A 48 17.08 19.86 26.97
CA ASP A 48 16.97 21.31 27.14
C ASP A 48 18.34 22.01 27.15
N ALA A 49 18.36 23.33 27.34
CA ALA A 49 19.59 24.12 27.32
C ALA A 49 20.61 23.69 28.39
N LYS A 50 20.12 23.33 29.58
CA LYS A 50 20.95 22.94 30.72
C LYS A 50 21.49 21.52 30.51
N GLU A 51 20.65 20.61 30.06
CA GLU A 51 21.06 19.24 29.72
C GLU A 51 22.11 19.24 28.59
N VAL A 52 21.92 20.09 27.56
CA VAL A 52 22.93 20.28 26.51
C VAL A 52 24.25 20.78 27.09
N GLU A 53 24.26 21.73 28.02
CA GLU A 53 25.49 22.20 28.67
C GLU A 53 26.18 21.09 29.46
N GLU A 54 25.43 20.29 30.21
CA GLU A 54 25.95 19.13 30.95
C GLU A 54 26.55 18.09 30.00
N MET A 55 25.89 17.79 28.88
CA MET A 55 26.38 16.87 27.86
C MET A 55 27.64 17.39 27.17
N LEU A 56 27.71 18.70 26.83
CA LEU A 56 28.89 19.31 26.22
C LEU A 56 30.12 19.22 27.14
N LYS A 57 29.93 19.44 28.45
CA LYS A 57 30.98 19.24 29.46
C LYS A 57 31.47 17.80 29.49
N ALA A 58 30.56 16.82 29.47
CA ALA A 58 30.91 15.40 29.43
C ALA A 58 31.67 15.00 28.15
N CYS A 59 31.38 15.66 27.02
CA CYS A 59 32.09 15.51 25.76
C CYS A 59 33.37 16.36 25.65
N GLU A 60 33.75 17.11 26.69
CA GLU A 60 34.92 17.99 26.73
C GLU A 60 34.95 19.06 25.60
N VAL A 61 33.78 19.52 25.16
CA VAL A 61 33.61 20.55 24.13
C VAL A 61 32.82 21.74 24.69
N LYS A 62 32.99 22.94 24.11
CA LYS A 62 32.35 24.16 24.63
C LYS A 62 30.99 24.42 24.00
N THR A 63 30.80 23.99 22.76
CA THR A 63 29.59 24.27 21.97
C THR A 63 29.21 23.09 21.10
N VAL A 64 27.94 23.05 20.67
CA VAL A 64 27.49 22.09 19.65
C VAL A 64 28.28 22.28 18.35
N ASP A 65 28.64 23.52 17.99
CA ASP A 65 29.46 23.77 16.80
C ASP A 65 30.86 23.15 16.90
N ASP A 66 31.49 23.18 18.08
CA ASP A 66 32.77 22.51 18.31
C ASP A 66 32.62 21.00 18.14
N LEU A 67 31.55 20.40 18.70
CA LEU A 67 31.25 18.98 18.53
C LEU A 67 31.08 18.62 17.05
N ILE A 68 30.28 19.40 16.30
CA ILE A 68 30.04 19.16 14.88
C ILE A 68 31.33 19.30 14.08
N SER A 69 32.20 20.26 14.38
CA SER A 69 33.49 20.42 13.70
C SER A 69 34.50 19.30 13.98
N LEU A 70 34.36 18.58 15.11
CA LEU A 70 35.16 17.38 15.39
C LEU A 70 34.64 16.14 14.66
N VAL A 71 33.33 16.06 14.41
CA VAL A 71 32.65 14.86 13.86
C VAL A 71 32.49 14.92 12.34
N VAL A 72 32.07 16.07 11.80
CA VAL A 72 31.73 16.23 10.39
C VAL A 72 32.88 16.91 9.64
N PRO A 73 33.51 16.24 8.65
CA PRO A 73 34.60 16.85 7.88
C PRO A 73 34.18 18.14 7.17
N ASP A 74 35.00 19.18 7.31
CA ASP A 74 34.73 20.50 6.71
C ASP A 74 34.56 20.45 5.18
N SER A 75 35.23 19.50 4.51
CA SER A 75 35.17 19.34 3.05
C SER A 75 33.78 18.99 2.51
N ILE A 76 32.91 18.42 3.36
CA ILE A 76 31.53 18.03 2.99
C ILE A 76 30.47 18.86 3.74
N ARG A 77 30.87 19.70 4.70
CA ARG A 77 29.93 20.51 5.48
C ARG A 77 29.43 21.69 4.63
N SER A 78 28.11 21.83 4.53
CA SER A 78 27.52 23.03 3.91
C SER A 78 27.90 24.29 4.71
N SER A 79 28.39 25.31 4.02
CA SER A 79 28.65 26.64 4.58
C SER A 79 27.44 27.57 4.54
N SER A 80 26.38 27.14 3.85
CA SER A 80 25.12 27.85 3.66
C SER A 80 24.03 27.26 4.56
N GLU A 81 23.18 28.14 5.09
CA GLU A 81 21.96 27.74 5.79
C GLU A 81 20.98 27.06 4.83
N LEU A 82 20.16 26.16 5.37
CA LEU A 82 19.07 25.56 4.61
C LEU A 82 18.05 26.63 4.23
N ARG A 83 17.75 26.73 2.95
CA ARG A 83 16.68 27.59 2.43
C ARG A 83 15.33 26.95 2.77
N CYS A 84 14.73 27.35 3.88
CA CYS A 84 13.46 26.86 4.37
C CYS A 84 12.46 28.01 4.64
N PRO A 85 11.14 27.76 4.60
CA PRO A 85 10.15 28.71 5.07
C PRO A 85 10.42 29.13 6.53
N LYS A 86 9.87 30.28 6.93
CA LYS A 86 9.97 30.70 8.33
C LYS A 86 9.30 29.67 9.25
N ASN A 87 9.85 29.54 10.45
CA ASN A 87 9.26 28.70 11.49
C ASN A 87 7.82 29.15 11.78
N MET A 88 6.94 28.17 11.92
CA MET A 88 5.53 28.34 12.28
C MET A 88 5.27 27.70 13.64
N GLY A 89 4.25 28.20 14.33
CA GLY A 89 3.69 27.50 15.49
C GLY A 89 3.06 26.17 15.08
N GLU A 90 2.94 25.23 16.01
CA GLU A 90 2.26 23.95 15.76
C GLU A 90 0.79 24.17 15.33
N ASN A 91 0.06 25.07 15.98
CA ASN A 91 -1.32 25.39 15.63
C ASN A 91 -1.44 26.08 14.26
N GLU A 92 -0.49 26.96 13.94
CA GLU A 92 -0.43 27.64 12.64
C GLU A 92 -0.18 26.62 11.51
N ALA A 93 0.72 25.66 11.73
CA ALA A 93 0.98 24.58 10.78
C ALA A 93 -0.26 23.70 10.55
N LEU A 94 -0.99 23.33 11.61
CA LEU A 94 -2.23 22.56 11.50
C LEU A 94 -3.32 23.31 10.72
N ALA A 95 -3.47 24.62 10.95
CA ALA A 95 -4.40 25.46 10.20
C ALA A 95 -4.02 25.50 8.71
N MET A 96 -2.73 25.68 8.39
CA MET A 96 -2.27 25.64 7.01
C MET A 96 -2.54 24.28 6.35
N PHE A 97 -2.26 23.17 7.03
CA PHE A 97 -2.56 21.85 6.47
C PHE A 97 -4.06 21.67 6.24
N LYS A 98 -4.92 22.19 7.12
CA LYS A 98 -6.36 22.16 6.92
C LYS A 98 -6.78 22.93 5.66
N GLU A 99 -6.26 24.13 5.45
CA GLU A 99 -6.51 24.91 4.22
C GLU A 99 -6.03 24.19 2.96
N MET A 100 -4.91 23.48 3.03
CA MET A 100 -4.42 22.65 1.92
C MET A 100 -5.35 21.47 1.65
N MET A 101 -5.79 20.76 2.70
CA MET A 101 -6.68 19.61 2.59
C MET A 101 -8.07 20.00 2.07
N ASP A 102 -8.58 21.19 2.40
CA ASP A 102 -9.91 21.68 1.97
C ASP A 102 -10.03 21.93 0.46
N LYS A 103 -8.92 21.87 -0.27
CA LYS A 103 -8.91 21.92 -1.74
C LYS A 103 -9.28 20.59 -2.38
N ASN A 104 -9.19 19.48 -1.64
CA ASN A 104 -9.54 18.16 -2.13
C ASN A 104 -11.06 18.03 -2.27
N GLN A 105 -11.50 17.39 -3.35
CA GLN A 105 -12.90 17.06 -3.57
C GLN A 105 -13.13 15.58 -3.26
N ILE A 106 -13.90 15.29 -2.21
CA ILE A 106 -14.20 13.92 -1.80
C ILE A 106 -15.45 13.46 -2.57
N PHE A 107 -15.22 12.72 -3.65
CA PHE A 107 -16.27 12.09 -4.47
C PHE A 107 -16.44 10.61 -4.07
N LYS A 108 -17.62 10.05 -4.33
CA LYS A 108 -17.80 8.59 -4.28
C LYS A 108 -17.08 7.98 -5.49
N SER A 109 -16.13 7.11 -5.27
CA SER A 109 -15.27 6.59 -6.33
C SER A 109 -15.54 5.12 -6.60
N PHE A 110 -16.21 4.84 -7.72
CA PHE A 110 -16.50 3.49 -8.23
C PHE A 110 -15.48 3.06 -9.29
N ILE A 111 -14.25 3.55 -9.18
CA ILE A 111 -13.15 3.27 -10.13
C ILE A 111 -12.67 1.82 -10.00
N GLY A 112 -12.62 1.32 -8.76
CA GLY A 112 -12.03 0.02 -8.43
C GLY A 112 -10.54 -0.02 -8.76
N ALA A 113 -10.14 -1.02 -9.55
CA ALA A 113 -8.75 -1.22 -9.93
C ALA A 113 -7.80 -1.37 -8.71
N GLY A 114 -8.21 -2.18 -7.72
CA GLY A 114 -7.40 -2.49 -6.54
C GLY A 114 -7.65 -1.60 -5.31
N TYR A 115 -8.46 -0.54 -5.46
CA TYR A 115 -8.83 0.36 -4.37
C TYR A 115 -10.35 0.52 -4.29
N TYR A 116 -10.89 0.25 -3.12
CA TYR A 116 -12.32 0.21 -2.86
C TYR A 116 -12.60 0.91 -1.53
N ASP A 117 -13.63 1.74 -1.46
CA ASP A 117 -13.90 2.42 -0.20
C ASP A 117 -14.32 1.40 0.89
N THR A 118 -14.06 1.72 2.15
CA THR A 118 -14.33 0.81 3.26
C THR A 118 -14.64 1.60 4.52
N ILE A 119 -15.46 1.01 5.38
CA ILE A 119 -15.77 1.57 6.68
C ILE A 119 -14.66 1.14 7.65
N THR A 120 -13.75 2.05 7.99
CA THR A 120 -12.81 1.80 9.09
C THR A 120 -13.57 1.81 10.42
N PRO A 121 -13.67 0.68 11.16
CA PRO A 121 -14.39 0.68 12.42
C PRO A 121 -13.75 1.68 13.39
N SER A 122 -14.55 2.59 13.96
CA SER A 122 -14.02 3.71 14.75
C SER A 122 -13.21 3.25 15.97
N VAL A 123 -13.50 2.06 16.50
CA VAL A 123 -12.72 1.44 17.58
C VAL A 123 -11.31 1.07 17.12
N ILE A 124 -11.13 0.62 15.87
CA ILE A 124 -9.82 0.30 15.28
C ILE A 124 -9.09 1.60 14.95
N LEU A 125 -9.75 2.57 14.32
CA LEU A 125 -9.17 3.88 14.03
C LEU A 125 -8.59 4.52 15.31
N ARG A 126 -9.41 4.66 16.35
CA ARG A 126 -9.04 5.36 17.58
C ARG A 126 -8.01 4.60 18.43
N ASN A 127 -8.17 3.29 18.58
CA ASN A 127 -7.38 2.51 19.56
C ASN A 127 -6.15 1.83 18.96
N LEU A 128 -6.00 1.84 17.63
CA LEU A 128 -4.86 1.26 16.92
C LEU A 128 -4.16 2.30 16.05
N MET A 129 -4.82 2.88 15.04
CA MET A 129 -4.19 3.82 14.10
C MET A 129 -3.79 5.14 14.79
N GLU A 130 -4.66 5.70 15.62
CA GLU A 130 -4.44 6.95 16.35
C GLU A 130 -3.76 6.72 17.73
N ASN A 131 -3.25 5.51 17.98
CA ASN A 131 -2.66 5.16 19.26
C ASN A 131 -1.12 5.01 19.16
N PRO A 132 -0.32 5.88 19.81
CA PRO A 132 1.14 5.84 19.73
C PRO A 132 1.73 4.53 20.25
N ALA A 133 1.06 3.79 21.14
CA ALA A 133 1.54 2.49 21.59
C ALA A 133 1.61 1.45 20.46
N TRP A 134 0.84 1.64 19.38
CA TRP A 134 0.82 0.76 18.21
C TRP A 134 1.70 1.25 17.07
N TYR A 135 1.78 2.56 16.81
CA TYR A 135 2.51 3.09 15.65
C TYR A 135 3.95 3.55 15.95
N THR A 136 4.34 3.73 17.22
CA THR A 136 5.72 4.13 17.56
C THR A 136 6.72 2.97 17.61
N PRO A 137 6.38 1.74 18.05
CA PRO A 137 7.33 0.64 18.04
C PRO A 137 7.70 0.22 16.61
N TYR A 138 8.97 -0.11 16.41
CA TYR A 138 9.45 -0.61 15.12
C TYR A 138 9.37 -2.14 15.01
N THR A 139 10.08 -2.70 14.02
CA THR A 139 10.20 -4.13 13.76
C THR A 139 10.40 -4.93 15.07
N PRO A 140 9.64 -6.02 15.29
CA PRO A 140 9.68 -6.82 16.53
C PRO A 140 10.94 -7.72 16.60
N TYR A 141 12.14 -7.11 16.57
CA TYR A 141 13.41 -7.82 16.71
C TYR A 141 13.56 -8.47 18.08
N GLN A 142 13.13 -7.78 19.14
CA GLN A 142 13.07 -8.29 20.51
C GLN A 142 11.68 -8.88 20.75
N ALA A 143 11.53 -10.18 20.52
CA ALA A 143 10.23 -10.85 20.46
C ALA A 143 9.49 -10.83 21.80
N GLU A 144 10.22 -10.94 22.91
CA GLU A 144 9.74 -11.03 24.29
C GLU A 144 8.91 -9.80 24.71
N ILE A 145 9.27 -8.62 24.21
CA ILE A 145 8.58 -7.35 24.45
C ILE A 145 7.72 -6.91 23.25
N SER A 146 7.39 -7.85 22.37
CA SER A 146 6.69 -7.57 21.11
C SER A 146 5.55 -8.52 20.80
N GLN A 147 5.15 -9.38 21.75
CA GLN A 147 4.17 -10.45 21.53
C GLN A 147 2.84 -9.94 20.99
N GLY A 148 2.31 -8.80 21.47
CA GLY A 148 1.02 -8.27 21.00
C GLY A 148 0.97 -7.99 19.49
N ARG A 149 1.95 -7.26 18.95
CA ARG A 149 2.00 -7.01 17.50
C ARG A 149 2.44 -8.23 16.69
N LEU A 150 3.20 -9.16 17.28
CA LEU A 150 3.49 -10.44 16.64
C LEU A 150 2.23 -11.29 16.50
N GLU A 151 1.34 -11.27 17.49
CA GLU A 151 0.06 -11.98 17.47
C GLU A 151 -0.88 -11.40 16.42
N MET A 152 -1.00 -10.07 16.34
CA MET A 152 -1.80 -9.42 15.29
C MET A 152 -1.27 -9.74 13.88
N LEU A 153 0.05 -9.78 13.69
CA LEU A 153 0.64 -10.19 12.41
C LEU A 153 0.45 -11.69 12.12
N LEU A 154 0.41 -12.55 13.14
CA LEU A 154 0.04 -13.95 12.96
C LEU A 154 -1.44 -14.07 12.56
N ASN A 155 -2.34 -13.30 13.18
CA ASN A 155 -3.75 -13.24 12.83
C ASN A 155 -3.94 -12.75 11.38
N PHE A 156 -3.16 -11.76 10.94
CA PHE A 156 -3.12 -11.35 9.54
C PHE A 156 -2.74 -12.50 8.61
N GLN A 157 -1.66 -13.23 8.94
CA GLN A 157 -1.22 -14.39 8.15
C GLN A 157 -2.27 -15.49 8.09
N THR A 158 -2.93 -15.79 9.21
CA THR A 158 -4.00 -16.78 9.29
C THR A 158 -5.19 -16.36 8.42
N MET A 159 -5.69 -15.13 8.61
CA MET A 159 -6.79 -14.58 7.83
C MET A 159 -6.51 -14.64 6.33
N VAL A 160 -5.32 -14.22 5.89
CA VAL A 160 -4.91 -14.30 4.49
C VAL A 160 -4.81 -15.76 4.03
N GLY A 161 -4.17 -16.64 4.81
CA GLY A 161 -4.00 -18.05 4.46
C GLY A 161 -5.33 -18.78 4.25
N ASP A 162 -6.31 -18.49 5.11
CA ASP A 162 -7.66 -19.04 5.05
C ASP A 162 -8.43 -18.49 3.84
N LEU A 163 -8.49 -17.15 3.67
CA LEU A 163 -9.25 -16.51 2.59
C LEU A 163 -8.66 -16.74 1.20
N THR A 164 -7.37 -17.01 1.09
CA THR A 164 -6.75 -17.35 -0.21
C THR A 164 -6.79 -18.84 -0.50
N GLY A 165 -7.03 -19.69 0.50
CA GLY A 165 -6.98 -21.15 0.38
C GLY A 165 -5.57 -21.71 0.19
N THR A 166 -4.50 -20.92 0.39
CA THR A 166 -3.11 -21.39 0.22
C THR A 166 -2.46 -21.87 1.53
N GLY A 167 -3.02 -21.47 2.68
CA GLY A 167 -2.62 -21.95 4.01
C GLY A 167 -1.42 -21.25 4.67
N PHE A 168 -0.55 -20.57 3.92
CA PHE A 168 0.56 -19.79 4.48
C PHE A 168 0.66 -18.41 3.85
N ALA A 169 1.00 -17.41 4.66
CA ALA A 169 1.20 -16.03 4.22
C ALA A 169 2.33 -15.33 4.99
N ASN A 170 2.83 -14.23 4.42
CA ASN A 170 3.80 -13.37 5.09
C ASN A 170 3.13 -12.28 5.94
N ALA A 171 3.96 -11.55 6.70
CA ALA A 171 3.55 -10.42 7.52
C ALA A 171 3.58 -9.10 6.74
N SER A 172 2.94 -9.10 5.56
CA SER A 172 2.77 -8.02 4.58
C SER A 172 3.92 -7.71 3.61
N LEU A 173 3.55 -7.11 2.48
CA LEU A 173 4.40 -6.39 1.51
C LEU A 173 3.92 -4.93 1.37
N LEU A 174 4.48 -4.20 0.39
CA LEU A 174 4.31 -2.75 0.25
C LEU A 174 2.97 -2.34 -0.39
N ASP A 175 2.60 -2.99 -1.49
CA ASP A 175 1.37 -2.80 -2.25
C ASP A 175 1.14 -4.01 -3.18
N GLU A 176 -0.02 -4.11 -3.82
CA GLU A 176 -0.36 -5.26 -4.67
C GLU A 176 0.62 -5.43 -5.84
N ALA A 177 0.98 -4.32 -6.49
CA ALA A 177 1.82 -4.33 -7.67
C ALA A 177 3.23 -4.85 -7.38
N THR A 178 3.82 -4.42 -6.27
CA THR A 178 5.10 -4.93 -5.78
C THR A 178 4.98 -6.37 -5.28
N ALA A 179 3.86 -6.78 -4.69
CA ALA A 179 3.62 -8.17 -4.32
C ALA A 179 3.59 -9.10 -5.55
N ALA A 180 2.94 -8.68 -6.63
CA ALA A 180 2.95 -9.39 -7.91
C ALA A 180 4.36 -9.46 -8.52
N ALA A 181 5.13 -8.36 -8.44
CA ALA A 181 6.52 -8.34 -8.91
C ALA A 181 7.45 -9.26 -8.09
N GLU A 182 7.23 -9.37 -6.78
CA GLU A 182 7.93 -10.34 -5.93
C GLU A 182 7.52 -11.79 -6.27
N ALA A 183 6.26 -12.03 -6.61
CA ALA A 183 5.78 -13.34 -7.04
C ALA A 183 6.37 -13.75 -8.40
N MET A 184 6.44 -12.81 -9.35
CA MET A 184 7.14 -12.99 -10.63
C MET A 184 8.61 -13.32 -10.40
N THR A 185 9.30 -12.53 -9.56
CA THR A 185 10.70 -12.77 -9.17
C THR A 185 10.89 -14.17 -8.58
N MET A 186 9.98 -14.60 -7.70
CA MET A 186 10.01 -15.94 -7.11
C MET A 186 9.89 -17.03 -8.19
N CYS A 187 8.96 -16.87 -9.14
CA CYS A 187 8.74 -17.83 -10.22
C CYS A 187 9.94 -17.94 -11.15
N VAL A 188 10.51 -16.80 -11.56
CA VAL A 188 11.71 -16.72 -12.41
C VAL A 188 12.91 -17.39 -11.73
N ASN A 189 13.16 -17.08 -10.46
CA ASN A 189 14.28 -17.67 -9.70
C ASN A 189 14.12 -19.18 -9.43
N LEU A 190 12.87 -19.69 -9.46
CA LEU A 190 12.55 -21.11 -9.37
C LEU A 190 12.40 -21.79 -10.74
N GLY A 191 12.52 -21.02 -11.82
CA GLY A 191 12.49 -21.49 -13.19
C GLY A 191 13.71 -22.35 -13.51
N LYS A 192 13.54 -23.32 -14.40
CA LYS A 192 14.64 -24.07 -15.01
C LYS A 192 15.27 -23.22 -16.11
N LYS A 193 16.52 -23.51 -16.50
CA LYS A 193 17.24 -22.74 -17.53
C LYS A 193 16.52 -22.62 -18.88
N HIS A 194 15.71 -23.61 -19.26
CA HIS A 194 14.92 -23.59 -20.50
C HIS A 194 13.60 -22.81 -20.37
N GLN A 195 13.19 -22.46 -19.15
CA GLN A 195 11.99 -21.68 -18.88
C GLN A 195 12.30 -20.19 -19.02
N THR A 196 12.32 -19.70 -20.25
CA THR A 196 12.76 -18.34 -20.61
C THR A 196 11.62 -17.34 -20.73
N LYS A 197 10.37 -17.74 -20.45
CA LYS A 197 9.18 -16.88 -20.53
C LYS A 197 8.44 -16.76 -19.21
N PHE A 198 7.70 -15.68 -19.06
CA PHE A 198 6.69 -15.50 -18.02
C PHE A 198 5.45 -14.83 -18.62
N TYR A 199 4.28 -15.44 -18.40
CA TYR A 199 3.02 -14.90 -18.91
C TYR A 199 2.38 -13.92 -17.95
N ILE A 200 1.82 -12.84 -18.48
CA ILE A 200 1.01 -11.88 -17.74
C ILE A 200 -0.34 -11.80 -18.45
N ALA A 201 -1.44 -12.03 -17.74
CA ALA A 201 -2.75 -11.86 -18.32
C ALA A 201 -3.05 -10.37 -18.55
N LYS A 202 -3.61 -10.03 -19.72
CA LYS A 202 -3.93 -8.64 -20.11
C LYS A 202 -4.93 -7.96 -19.19
N ASP A 203 -5.74 -8.74 -18.50
CA ASP A 203 -6.79 -8.33 -17.59
C ASP A 203 -6.32 -8.26 -16.13
N VAL A 204 -5.01 -8.28 -15.88
CA VAL A 204 -4.42 -7.82 -14.62
C VAL A 204 -4.52 -6.29 -14.53
N HIS A 205 -4.55 -5.72 -13.32
CA HIS A 205 -4.58 -4.28 -13.11
C HIS A 205 -3.39 -3.60 -13.82
N PRO A 206 -3.63 -2.48 -14.53
CA PRO A 206 -2.62 -1.88 -15.40
C PRO A 206 -1.37 -1.45 -14.63
N HIS A 207 -1.53 -0.85 -13.44
CA HIS A 207 -0.41 -0.46 -12.59
C HIS A 207 0.36 -1.68 -12.03
N THR A 208 -0.33 -2.81 -11.80
CA THR A 208 0.31 -4.09 -11.45
C THR A 208 1.17 -4.60 -12.60
N ILE A 209 0.66 -4.57 -13.83
CA ILE A 209 1.42 -4.93 -15.03
C ILE A 209 2.66 -4.04 -15.17
N GLU A 210 2.52 -2.72 -15.04
CA GLU A 210 3.63 -1.77 -15.17
C GLU A 210 4.76 -2.06 -14.17
N VAL A 211 4.44 -2.25 -12.88
CA VAL A 211 5.46 -2.55 -11.85
C VAL A 211 6.12 -3.91 -12.09
N VAL A 212 5.36 -4.92 -12.52
CA VAL A 212 5.92 -6.23 -12.87
C VAL A 212 6.87 -6.12 -14.05
N LEU A 213 6.50 -5.39 -15.10
CA LEU A 213 7.35 -5.17 -16.27
C LEU A 213 8.62 -4.39 -15.90
N SER A 214 8.52 -3.30 -15.13
CA SER A 214 9.69 -2.54 -14.67
C SER A 214 10.63 -3.39 -13.81
N ARG A 215 10.11 -4.29 -12.96
CA ARG A 215 10.96 -5.23 -12.22
C ARG A 215 11.62 -6.23 -13.16
N ALA A 216 10.89 -6.71 -14.17
CA ALA A 216 11.35 -7.70 -15.14
C ALA A 216 12.48 -7.21 -16.06
N GLU A 217 12.66 -5.90 -16.26
CA GLU A 217 13.76 -5.31 -17.06
C GLU A 217 15.16 -5.77 -16.62
N HIS A 218 15.29 -6.27 -15.38
CA HIS A 218 16.54 -6.74 -14.79
C HIS A 218 16.73 -8.26 -14.90
N TYR A 219 15.88 -8.96 -15.65
CA TYR A 219 15.91 -10.41 -15.85
C TYR A 219 15.95 -10.76 -17.34
N ASP A 220 16.66 -11.83 -17.68
CA ASP A 220 16.69 -12.37 -19.06
C ASP A 220 15.39 -13.12 -19.45
N THR A 221 14.39 -13.16 -18.56
CA THR A 221 13.10 -13.82 -18.83
C THR A 221 12.20 -12.90 -19.64
N LYS A 222 11.69 -13.40 -20.76
CA LYS A 222 10.77 -12.64 -21.62
C LYS A 222 9.38 -12.57 -20.98
N MET A 223 8.93 -11.36 -20.68
CA MET A 223 7.54 -11.11 -20.27
C MET A 223 6.64 -11.10 -21.52
N GLU A 224 5.57 -11.89 -21.50
CA GLU A 224 4.59 -11.95 -22.58
C GLU A 224 3.19 -11.60 -22.04
N LEU A 225 2.65 -10.47 -22.50
CA LEU A 225 1.30 -10.03 -22.16
C LEU A 225 0.28 -10.68 -23.12
N VAL A 226 -0.48 -11.63 -22.62
CA VAL A 226 -1.32 -12.54 -23.45
C VAL A 226 -2.71 -12.67 -22.81
N ASP A 227 -3.74 -12.84 -23.63
CA ASP A 227 -5.07 -13.21 -23.12
C ASP A 227 -5.00 -14.62 -22.52
N ALA A 228 -5.62 -14.84 -21.35
CA ALA A 228 -5.46 -16.10 -20.60
C ALA A 228 -5.85 -17.35 -21.43
N LYS A 229 -6.85 -17.23 -22.31
CA LYS A 229 -7.29 -18.30 -23.21
C LYS A 229 -6.27 -18.69 -24.30
N ASP A 230 -5.35 -17.78 -24.62
CA ASP A 230 -4.37 -17.93 -25.71
C ASP A 230 -2.98 -18.34 -25.20
N MET A 231 -2.84 -18.56 -23.88
CA MET A 231 -1.58 -19.01 -23.26
C MET A 231 -1.34 -20.49 -23.52
N ASP A 232 -0.15 -20.82 -24.02
CA ASP A 232 0.28 -22.20 -24.31
C ASP A 232 1.50 -22.58 -23.45
N PHE A 233 1.32 -23.61 -22.61
CA PHE A 233 2.37 -24.13 -21.72
C PHE A 233 3.02 -25.41 -22.24
N SER A 234 2.55 -25.98 -23.36
CA SER A 234 2.94 -27.31 -23.85
C SER A 234 4.43 -27.47 -24.17
N LYS A 235 5.12 -26.36 -24.43
CA LYS A 235 6.57 -26.33 -24.71
C LYS A 235 7.43 -26.44 -23.45
N GLY A 236 6.84 -26.27 -22.26
CA GLY A 236 7.56 -26.29 -20.98
C GLY A 236 8.57 -25.15 -20.82
N ASP A 237 8.54 -24.11 -21.65
CA ASP A 237 9.48 -22.98 -21.67
C ASP A 237 9.01 -21.77 -20.84
N VAL A 238 7.97 -21.94 -20.03
CA VAL A 238 7.35 -20.89 -19.20
C VAL A 238 7.68 -21.10 -17.72
N ALA A 239 8.28 -20.10 -17.07
CA ALA A 239 8.64 -20.15 -15.65
C ALA A 239 7.43 -19.95 -14.74
N GLY A 240 6.49 -19.10 -15.15
CA GLY A 240 5.25 -18.86 -14.44
C GLY A 240 4.26 -17.98 -15.19
N VAL A 241 3.10 -17.79 -14.58
CA VAL A 241 2.01 -16.94 -15.08
C VAL A 241 1.45 -16.08 -13.96
N LEU A 242 1.13 -14.82 -14.26
CA LEU A 242 0.35 -13.92 -13.41
C LEU A 242 -1.07 -13.76 -13.98
N LEU A 243 -2.06 -14.15 -13.18
CA LEU A 243 -3.49 -14.01 -13.43
C LEU A 243 -4.10 -13.04 -12.41
N GLN A 244 -5.33 -12.58 -12.65
CA GLN A 244 -6.09 -11.81 -11.67
C GLN A 244 -7.53 -12.34 -11.51
N TYR A 245 -8.00 -12.46 -10.27
CA TYR A 245 -9.27 -13.10 -9.95
C TYR A 245 -9.98 -12.44 -8.76
N PRO A 246 -11.10 -11.72 -8.95
CA PRO A 246 -11.68 -11.29 -10.23
C PRO A 246 -10.72 -10.41 -11.04
N ASN A 247 -10.85 -10.40 -12.35
CA ASN A 247 -9.95 -9.61 -13.21
C ASN A 247 -10.23 -8.09 -13.13
N THR A 248 -9.43 -7.29 -13.83
CA THR A 248 -9.47 -5.83 -13.78
C THR A 248 -10.80 -5.20 -14.23
N THR A 249 -11.60 -5.91 -15.03
CA THR A 249 -12.94 -5.49 -15.49
C THR A 249 -14.07 -6.17 -14.72
N GLY A 250 -13.73 -6.94 -13.67
CA GLY A 250 -14.67 -7.57 -12.75
C GLY A 250 -15.08 -9.00 -13.07
N GLU A 251 -14.63 -9.54 -14.20
CA GLU A 251 -15.02 -10.89 -14.62
C GLU A 251 -14.36 -11.98 -13.75
N LEU A 252 -15.19 -12.95 -13.35
CA LEU A 252 -14.78 -14.17 -12.66
C LEU A 252 -14.54 -15.27 -13.70
N VAL A 253 -13.27 -15.43 -14.09
CA VAL A 253 -12.87 -16.48 -15.04
C VAL A 253 -12.50 -17.76 -14.28
N ASP A 254 -13.04 -18.90 -14.69
CA ASP A 254 -12.59 -20.20 -14.18
C ASP A 254 -11.24 -20.58 -14.81
N TYR A 255 -10.16 -20.30 -14.08
CA TYR A 255 -8.80 -20.64 -14.50
C TYR A 255 -8.40 -22.10 -14.22
N SER A 256 -9.27 -22.96 -13.69
CA SER A 256 -8.89 -24.32 -13.24
C SER A 256 -8.16 -25.15 -14.32
N ALA A 257 -8.65 -25.14 -15.56
CA ALA A 257 -8.03 -25.85 -16.68
C ALA A 257 -6.66 -25.26 -17.08
N LEU A 258 -6.58 -23.93 -17.11
CA LEU A 258 -5.34 -23.19 -17.42
C LEU A 258 -4.26 -23.46 -16.36
N ILE A 259 -4.64 -23.37 -15.09
CA ILE A 259 -3.77 -23.62 -13.93
C ILE A 259 -3.24 -25.06 -13.98
N LYS A 260 -4.11 -26.03 -14.26
CA LYS A 260 -3.71 -27.43 -14.40
C LYS A 260 -2.66 -27.60 -15.51
N SER A 261 -2.92 -27.05 -16.70
CA SER A 261 -1.99 -27.10 -17.84
C SER A 261 -0.63 -26.46 -17.53
N ALA A 262 -0.63 -25.27 -16.91
CA ALA A 262 0.59 -24.59 -16.50
C ALA A 262 1.44 -25.44 -15.55
N LYS A 263 0.80 -26.03 -14.53
CA LYS A 263 1.47 -26.83 -13.49
C LYS A 263 1.99 -28.17 -14.03
N GLU A 264 1.22 -28.85 -14.88
CA GLU A 264 1.67 -30.09 -15.55
C GLU A 264 2.93 -29.86 -16.40
N ASN A 265 3.12 -28.65 -16.93
CA ASN A 265 4.29 -28.23 -17.69
C ASN A 265 5.34 -27.49 -16.85
N GLY A 266 5.22 -27.48 -15.51
CA GLY A 266 6.23 -26.97 -14.58
C GLY A 266 6.29 -25.45 -14.42
N ALA A 267 5.31 -24.72 -14.97
CA ALA A 267 5.12 -23.29 -14.71
C ALA A 267 4.42 -23.10 -13.34
N LYS A 268 4.79 -22.03 -12.63
CA LYS A 268 4.18 -21.66 -11.34
C LYS A 268 3.04 -20.67 -11.60
N VAL A 269 1.96 -20.79 -10.85
CA VAL A 269 0.78 -19.93 -11.03
C VAL A 269 0.67 -18.93 -9.90
N VAL A 270 0.70 -17.64 -10.26
CA VAL A 270 0.42 -16.52 -9.38
C VAL A 270 -0.96 -15.97 -9.70
N CYS A 271 -1.77 -15.72 -8.68
CA CYS A 271 -3.06 -15.05 -8.82
C CYS A 271 -3.12 -13.80 -7.93
N ALA A 272 -3.26 -12.63 -8.55
CA ALA A 272 -3.67 -11.43 -7.84
C ALA A 272 -5.18 -11.52 -7.54
N THR A 273 -5.60 -11.28 -6.29
CA THR A 273 -6.98 -11.53 -5.85
C THR A 273 -7.42 -10.56 -4.76
N ASP A 274 -8.73 -10.54 -4.48
CA ASP A 274 -9.36 -9.66 -3.50
C ASP A 274 -9.87 -10.48 -2.30
N LEU A 275 -9.47 -10.11 -1.09
CA LEU A 275 -9.83 -10.85 0.13
C LEU A 275 -11.34 -10.82 0.43
N LEU A 276 -12.03 -9.73 0.10
CA LEU A 276 -13.48 -9.63 0.30
C LEU A 276 -14.21 -10.50 -0.72
N ALA A 277 -13.77 -10.49 -1.98
CA ALA A 277 -14.32 -11.37 -3.01
C ALA A 277 -14.26 -12.83 -2.56
N SER A 278 -13.10 -13.27 -2.04
CA SER A 278 -12.89 -14.64 -1.53
C SER A 278 -13.79 -15.07 -0.37
N THR A 279 -14.55 -14.15 0.24
CA THR A 279 -15.56 -14.52 1.26
C THR A 279 -16.83 -15.12 0.64
N VAL A 280 -17.06 -14.87 -0.65
CA VAL A 280 -18.26 -15.31 -1.39
C VAL A 280 -17.96 -16.07 -2.69
N VAL A 281 -16.75 -15.92 -3.24
CA VAL A 281 -16.27 -16.69 -4.40
C VAL A 281 -15.26 -17.76 -3.96
N LYS A 282 -15.13 -18.82 -4.76
CA LYS A 282 -14.14 -19.87 -4.50
C LYS A 282 -12.72 -19.26 -4.53
N PRO A 283 -11.92 -19.36 -3.45
CA PRO A 283 -10.58 -18.78 -3.41
C PRO A 283 -9.62 -19.31 -4.50
N ALA A 284 -8.71 -18.45 -4.97
CA ALA A 284 -7.76 -18.81 -6.02
C ALA A 284 -6.82 -19.99 -5.66
N GLY A 285 -6.49 -20.17 -4.38
CA GLY A 285 -5.73 -21.34 -3.91
C GLY A 285 -6.47 -22.66 -4.14
N GLU A 286 -7.80 -22.67 -4.00
CA GLU A 286 -8.64 -23.85 -4.28
C GLU A 286 -8.86 -24.09 -5.79
N LEU A 287 -8.56 -23.11 -6.64
CA LEU A 287 -8.42 -23.30 -8.09
C LEU A 287 -7.05 -23.90 -8.46
N GLY A 288 -6.14 -23.98 -7.50
CA GLY A 288 -4.82 -24.59 -7.65
C GLY A 288 -3.66 -23.60 -7.81
N ALA A 289 -3.89 -22.30 -7.59
CA ALA A 289 -2.82 -21.30 -7.61
C ALA A 289 -1.71 -21.63 -6.60
N ASP A 290 -0.46 -21.40 -6.99
CA ASP A 290 0.70 -21.65 -6.12
C ASP A 290 0.96 -20.49 -5.16
N VAL A 291 0.68 -19.27 -5.63
CA VAL A 291 0.83 -18.01 -4.91
C VAL A 291 -0.40 -17.15 -5.13
N CYS A 292 -0.92 -16.56 -4.06
CA CYS A 292 -1.93 -15.51 -4.11
C CYS A 292 -1.37 -14.20 -3.58
N VAL A 293 -1.60 -13.10 -4.29
CA VAL A 293 -1.17 -11.75 -3.88
C VAL A 293 -2.35 -10.78 -3.98
N GLY A 294 -2.25 -9.62 -3.37
CA GLY A 294 -3.28 -8.60 -3.46
C GLY A 294 -3.17 -7.57 -2.35
N SER A 295 -4.14 -6.66 -2.29
CA SER A 295 -4.26 -5.67 -1.23
C SER A 295 -5.20 -6.13 -0.11
N SER A 296 -4.87 -5.83 1.14
CA SER A 296 -5.81 -5.94 2.27
C SER A 296 -6.53 -4.62 2.58
N GLN A 297 -6.41 -3.61 1.71
CA GLN A 297 -6.93 -2.25 1.94
C GLN A 297 -8.39 -2.22 2.35
N ARG A 298 -9.27 -2.90 1.60
CA ARG A 298 -10.73 -2.85 1.84
C ARG A 298 -11.19 -3.60 3.09
N PHE A 299 -10.26 -4.13 3.88
CA PHE A 299 -10.52 -4.60 5.25
C PHE A 299 -10.24 -3.46 6.24
N GLY A 300 -11.05 -2.40 6.14
CA GLY A 300 -11.06 -1.31 7.12
C GLY A 300 -9.83 -0.41 7.13
N VAL A 301 -9.09 -0.29 6.02
CA VAL A 301 -8.00 0.68 5.87
C VAL A 301 -8.40 1.76 4.86
N PRO A 302 -8.33 3.07 5.18
CA PRO A 302 -8.73 4.14 4.25
C PRO A 302 -7.96 4.10 2.93
N MET A 303 -8.59 4.51 1.82
CA MET A 303 -7.94 4.53 0.49
C MET A 303 -6.65 5.37 0.45
N GLY A 304 -6.53 6.40 1.28
CA GLY A 304 -5.27 7.12 1.49
C GLY A 304 -4.65 7.76 0.25
N PHE A 305 -5.43 7.98 -0.81
CA PHE A 305 -4.94 8.42 -2.13
C PHE A 305 -3.75 7.58 -2.65
N GLY A 306 -3.80 6.26 -2.39
CA GLY A 306 -2.80 5.27 -2.81
C GLY A 306 -2.14 4.48 -1.68
N GLY A 307 -2.24 4.93 -0.43
CA GLY A 307 -1.66 4.19 0.69
C GLY A 307 -1.53 4.96 1.99
N PRO A 308 -0.91 4.35 3.02
CA PRO A 308 -0.31 3.02 3.00
C PRO A 308 -1.33 1.88 3.15
N HIS A 309 -1.11 0.74 2.49
CA HIS A 309 -1.92 -0.47 2.62
C HIS A 309 -1.03 -1.70 2.72
N ALA A 310 -1.39 -2.67 3.57
CA ALA A 310 -0.67 -3.93 3.58
C ALA A 310 -1.09 -4.80 2.40
N ALA A 311 -0.14 -5.06 1.50
CA ALA A 311 -0.32 -6.14 0.55
C ALA A 311 -0.09 -7.49 1.20
N PHE A 312 -0.84 -8.49 0.78
CA PHE A 312 -0.63 -9.86 1.21
C PHE A 312 0.16 -10.66 0.16
N PHE A 313 0.95 -11.61 0.64
CA PHE A 313 1.59 -12.63 -0.18
C PHE A 313 1.39 -13.97 0.50
N ALA A 314 0.59 -14.82 -0.12
CA ALA A 314 0.22 -16.14 0.35
C ALA A 314 0.72 -17.20 -0.62
N CYS A 315 1.14 -18.35 -0.11
CA CYS A 315 1.54 -19.46 -0.96
C CYS A 315 1.31 -20.80 -0.25
N ASN A 316 1.37 -21.89 -1.02
CA ASN A 316 1.35 -23.22 -0.44
C ASN A 316 2.67 -23.55 0.28
N GLN A 317 2.66 -24.64 1.06
CA GLN A 317 3.79 -25.03 1.92
C GLN A 317 5.13 -25.14 1.17
N GLN A 318 5.09 -25.56 -0.11
CA GLN A 318 6.28 -25.77 -0.93
C GLN A 318 7.09 -24.49 -1.14
N PHE A 319 6.43 -23.33 -1.20
CA PHE A 319 7.07 -22.06 -1.52
C PHE A 319 7.41 -21.19 -0.30
N MET A 320 7.05 -21.59 0.92
CA MET A 320 7.29 -20.80 2.15
C MET A 320 8.74 -20.36 2.33
N ARG A 321 9.72 -21.22 1.99
CA ARG A 321 11.15 -20.89 2.13
C ARG A 321 11.65 -19.87 1.10
N LYS A 322 10.83 -19.53 0.11
CA LYS A 322 11.12 -18.56 -0.96
C LYS A 322 10.30 -17.28 -0.83
N MET A 323 9.35 -17.26 0.11
CA MET A 323 8.48 -16.13 0.40
C MET A 323 9.30 -14.85 0.68
N PRO A 324 8.92 -13.70 0.13
CA PRO A 324 9.51 -12.40 0.44
C PRO A 324 9.02 -11.88 1.81
N GLY A 325 9.83 -11.03 2.43
CA GLY A 325 9.46 -10.36 3.68
C GLY A 325 9.42 -11.25 4.92
N ARG A 326 8.88 -10.67 5.99
CA ARG A 326 8.84 -11.26 7.34
C ARG A 326 7.76 -12.32 7.44
N VAL A 327 7.98 -13.34 8.25
CA VAL A 327 6.97 -14.36 8.58
C VAL A 327 6.99 -14.56 10.09
N ILE A 328 5.81 -14.50 10.72
CA ILE A 328 5.63 -14.80 12.14
C ILE A 328 5.36 -16.28 12.30
N GLY A 329 6.03 -16.91 13.26
CA GLY A 329 5.84 -18.31 13.59
C GLY A 329 5.68 -18.52 15.09
N VAL A 330 4.94 -19.56 15.43
CA VAL A 330 4.83 -20.07 16.80
C VAL A 330 6.10 -20.86 17.15
N SER A 331 6.64 -20.59 18.32
CA SER A 331 7.80 -21.24 18.92
C SER A 331 7.49 -21.51 20.41
N LYS A 332 8.52 -21.82 21.20
CA LYS A 332 8.46 -21.93 22.66
C LYS A 332 9.48 -21.01 23.34
N ASP A 333 9.13 -20.50 24.52
CA ASP A 333 10.03 -19.76 25.40
C ASP A 333 10.94 -20.71 26.22
N SER A 334 11.79 -20.14 27.09
CA SER A 334 12.70 -20.89 27.97
C SER A 334 11.98 -21.76 29.01
N ARG A 335 10.67 -21.55 29.23
CA ARG A 335 9.81 -22.32 30.14
C ARG A 335 8.93 -23.32 29.38
N GLY A 336 9.10 -23.45 28.07
CA GLY A 336 8.32 -24.34 27.21
C GLY A 336 6.93 -23.82 26.84
N LYS A 337 6.58 -22.58 27.16
CA LYS A 337 5.28 -21.99 26.79
C LYS A 337 5.29 -21.54 25.32
N PRO A 338 4.16 -21.63 24.59
CA PRO A 338 4.04 -21.06 23.25
C PRO A 338 4.39 -19.57 23.25
N ALA A 339 5.24 -19.16 22.31
CA ALA A 339 5.65 -17.77 22.14
C ALA A 339 5.90 -17.47 20.66
N LEU A 340 5.60 -16.26 20.22
CA LEU A 340 5.70 -15.84 18.83
C LEU A 340 7.06 -15.21 18.54
N ARG A 341 7.56 -15.40 17.32
CA ARG A 341 8.75 -14.70 16.81
C ARG A 341 8.71 -14.60 15.30
N MET A 342 9.54 -13.71 14.75
CA MET A 342 9.91 -13.81 13.34
C MET A 342 10.69 -15.10 13.08
N THR A 343 10.30 -15.84 12.04
CA THR A 343 10.87 -17.13 11.65
C THR A 343 11.46 -17.10 10.25
N MET A 344 12.35 -18.06 9.96
CA MET A 344 13.05 -18.17 8.68
C MET A 344 13.74 -16.86 8.25
N GLN A 345 14.28 -16.11 9.22
CA GLN A 345 14.90 -14.79 8.98
C GLN A 345 16.10 -14.84 8.04
N THR A 346 16.72 -16.02 7.86
CA THR A 346 17.80 -16.20 6.88
C THR A 346 17.36 -15.88 5.46
N ARG A 347 16.07 -15.79 5.13
CA ARG A 347 15.59 -15.31 3.83
C ARG A 347 15.81 -13.81 3.63
N GLU A 348 15.91 -13.03 4.70
CA GLU A 348 15.82 -11.57 4.67
C GLU A 348 17.18 -10.89 4.45
N GLN A 349 17.12 -9.65 3.95
CA GLN A 349 18.29 -8.84 3.56
C GLN A 349 19.34 -8.65 4.66
N HIS A 350 18.93 -8.57 5.94
CA HIS A 350 19.86 -8.31 7.05
C HIS A 350 20.78 -9.49 7.36
N ILE A 351 20.45 -10.70 6.87
CA ILE A 351 21.29 -11.89 6.97
C ILE A 351 21.90 -12.24 5.61
N ARG A 352 21.10 -12.36 4.56
CA ARG A 352 21.57 -12.87 3.26
C ARG A 352 21.95 -11.81 2.24
N ARG A 353 21.70 -10.53 2.49
CA ARG A 353 22.08 -9.40 1.63
C ARG A 353 21.63 -9.63 0.17
N ASP A 354 22.57 -9.68 -0.77
CA ASP A 354 22.36 -9.97 -2.19
C ASP A 354 21.72 -11.33 -2.49
N LYS A 355 21.82 -12.29 -1.55
CA LYS A 355 21.22 -13.63 -1.67
C LYS A 355 19.88 -13.77 -0.94
N ALA A 356 19.32 -12.67 -0.45
CA ALA A 356 18.00 -12.63 0.16
C ALA A 356 16.91 -12.92 -0.88
N THR A 357 15.71 -13.26 -0.41
CA THR A 357 14.55 -13.49 -1.30
C THR A 357 14.00 -12.19 -1.88
N SER A 358 14.22 -11.06 -1.20
CA SER A 358 13.82 -9.71 -1.61
C SER A 358 14.67 -8.67 -0.86
N ASN A 359 14.70 -7.43 -1.36
CA ASN A 359 15.32 -6.29 -0.70
C ASN A 359 14.45 -5.65 0.39
N ILE A 360 13.19 -6.08 0.55
CA ILE A 360 12.23 -5.49 1.49
C ILE A 360 12.76 -5.52 2.95
N CYS A 361 12.54 -4.43 3.68
CA CYS A 361 12.94 -4.28 5.08
C CYS A 361 11.81 -3.71 5.94
N THR A 362 11.50 -2.43 5.77
CA THR A 362 10.22 -1.85 6.21
C THR A 362 9.13 -2.37 5.28
N ALA A 363 8.04 -2.86 5.87
CA ALA A 363 6.82 -3.28 5.17
C ALA A 363 5.63 -2.50 5.75
N GLN A 364 4.43 -3.08 5.76
CA GLN A 364 3.19 -2.37 6.14
C GLN A 364 2.55 -2.97 7.40
N ALA A 365 3.36 -3.22 8.44
CA ALA A 365 2.94 -3.97 9.62
C ALA A 365 1.76 -3.34 10.38
N LEU A 366 1.71 -2.01 10.51
CA LEU A 366 0.59 -1.33 11.19
C LEU A 366 -0.73 -1.56 10.43
N LEU A 367 -0.70 -1.50 9.11
CA LEU A 367 -1.87 -1.66 8.26
C LEU A 367 -2.30 -3.13 8.16
N ALA A 368 -1.34 -4.06 8.21
CA ALA A 368 -1.64 -5.49 8.36
C ALA A 368 -2.34 -5.78 9.69
N ASN A 369 -1.93 -5.12 10.78
CA ASN A 369 -2.61 -5.21 12.06
C ASN A 369 -4.02 -4.60 12.01
N MET A 370 -4.23 -3.50 11.29
CA MET A 370 -5.57 -2.93 11.07
C MET A 370 -6.48 -3.90 10.31
N ALA A 371 -6.00 -4.48 9.21
CA ALA A 371 -6.75 -5.46 8.43
C ALA A 371 -7.06 -6.74 9.24
N ALA A 372 -6.10 -7.21 10.05
CA ALA A 372 -6.35 -8.31 10.98
C ALA A 372 -7.38 -7.94 12.06
N ALA A 373 -7.31 -6.73 12.62
CA ALA A 373 -8.30 -6.25 13.58
C ALA A 373 -9.70 -6.16 12.96
N TYR A 374 -9.80 -5.75 11.68
CA TYR A 374 -11.05 -5.75 10.93
C TYR A 374 -11.61 -7.17 10.78
N GLY A 375 -10.77 -8.13 10.36
CA GLY A 375 -11.15 -9.53 10.26
C GLY A 375 -11.61 -10.12 11.60
N ILE A 376 -10.92 -9.80 12.70
CA ILE A 376 -11.31 -10.21 14.06
C ILE A 376 -12.65 -9.58 14.48
N TYR A 377 -12.84 -8.29 14.19
CA TYR A 377 -14.03 -7.54 14.62
C TYR A 377 -15.31 -8.03 13.92
N HIS A 378 -15.21 -8.38 12.64
CA HIS A 378 -16.34 -8.87 11.86
C HIS A 378 -16.53 -10.39 11.94
N GLY A 379 -15.45 -11.15 12.09
CA GLY A 379 -15.47 -12.61 11.98
C GLY A 379 -15.87 -13.09 10.57
N PRO A 380 -15.84 -14.41 10.32
CA PRO A 380 -16.14 -14.96 8.99
C PRO A 380 -17.55 -14.62 8.50
N GLU A 381 -18.55 -14.70 9.38
CA GLU A 381 -19.94 -14.38 9.02
C GLU A 381 -20.15 -12.90 8.70
N GLY A 382 -19.50 -12.00 9.45
CA GLY A 382 -19.58 -10.56 9.19
C GLY A 382 -18.91 -10.19 7.87
N LEU A 383 -17.72 -10.72 7.59
CA LEU A 383 -17.02 -10.51 6.32
C LEU A 383 -17.85 -11.05 5.14
N LYS A 384 -18.44 -12.24 5.27
CA LYS A 384 -19.32 -12.81 4.26
C LYS A 384 -20.59 -11.97 4.05
N ALA A 385 -21.17 -11.42 5.11
CA ALA A 385 -22.31 -10.52 5.02
C ALA A 385 -21.97 -9.22 4.28
N ILE A 386 -20.78 -8.66 4.55
CA ILE A 386 -20.26 -7.49 3.82
C ILE A 386 -20.07 -7.84 2.34
N GLY A 387 -19.38 -8.94 2.03
CA GLY A 387 -19.18 -9.41 0.65
C GLY A 387 -20.51 -9.63 -0.08
N ALA A 388 -21.48 -10.30 0.56
CA ALA A 388 -22.81 -10.53 0.00
C ALA A 388 -23.59 -9.23 -0.25
N LYS A 389 -23.49 -8.25 0.67
CA LYS A 389 -24.10 -6.92 0.48
C LYS A 389 -23.49 -6.19 -0.72
N VAL A 390 -22.17 -6.18 -0.83
CA VAL A 390 -21.45 -5.53 -1.94
C VAL A 390 -21.84 -6.16 -3.27
N HIS A 391 -21.83 -7.49 -3.36
CA HIS A 391 -22.31 -8.21 -4.54
C HIS A 391 -23.78 -7.88 -4.85
N GLY A 392 -24.63 -7.83 -3.83
CA GLY A 392 -26.04 -7.43 -3.97
C GLY A 392 -26.22 -6.05 -4.60
N MET A 393 -25.40 -5.06 -4.22
CA MET A 393 -25.43 -3.72 -4.84
C MET A 393 -25.06 -3.77 -6.32
N ALA A 394 -24.05 -4.57 -6.69
CA ALA A 394 -23.68 -4.79 -8.08
C ALA A 394 -24.83 -5.44 -8.88
N LYS A 395 -25.53 -6.43 -8.30
CA LYS A 395 -26.71 -7.06 -8.93
C LYS A 395 -27.87 -6.08 -9.13
N VAL A 396 -28.13 -5.20 -8.16
CA VAL A 396 -29.17 -4.16 -8.28
C VAL A 396 -28.80 -3.17 -9.38
N MET A 397 -27.55 -2.74 -9.45
CA MET A 397 -27.07 -1.87 -10.54
C MET A 397 -27.24 -2.55 -11.90
N GLU A 398 -26.82 -3.80 -12.06
CA GLU A 398 -26.97 -4.55 -13.32
C GLU A 398 -28.44 -4.56 -13.77
N ALA A 399 -29.36 -4.86 -12.86
CA ALA A 399 -30.79 -4.89 -13.16
C ALA A 399 -31.31 -3.51 -13.59
N GLY A 400 -30.87 -2.44 -12.92
CA GLY A 400 -31.21 -1.07 -13.27
C GLY A 400 -30.70 -0.68 -14.66
N LEU A 401 -29.42 -0.94 -14.95
CA LEU A 401 -28.79 -0.67 -16.24
C LEU A 401 -29.53 -1.36 -17.39
N LYS A 402 -29.91 -2.63 -17.21
CA LYS A 402 -30.70 -3.37 -18.22
C LYS A 402 -32.06 -2.74 -18.48
N LYS A 403 -32.75 -2.23 -17.45
CA LYS A 403 -34.04 -1.53 -17.62
C LYS A 403 -33.92 -0.25 -18.43
N ILE A 404 -32.85 0.52 -18.23
CA ILE A 404 -32.59 1.74 -19.03
C ILE A 404 -31.88 1.46 -20.35
N GLY A 405 -31.73 0.19 -20.72
CA GLY A 405 -31.26 -0.26 -22.03
C GLY A 405 -29.76 -0.11 -22.24
N TYR A 406 -28.96 -0.32 -21.20
CA TYR A 406 -27.52 -0.56 -21.28
C TYR A 406 -27.24 -2.06 -21.20
N GLU A 407 -26.21 -2.52 -21.93
CA GLU A 407 -25.72 -3.88 -21.86
C GLU A 407 -24.59 -3.98 -20.83
N VAL A 408 -24.66 -4.99 -19.95
CA VAL A 408 -23.58 -5.33 -19.02
C VAL A 408 -22.79 -6.46 -19.63
N LEU A 409 -21.49 -6.22 -19.88
CA LEU A 409 -20.58 -7.13 -20.56
C LEU A 409 -20.05 -8.23 -19.62
N SER A 410 -19.95 -7.94 -18.32
CA SER A 410 -19.52 -8.90 -17.30
C SER A 410 -20.56 -10.01 -17.11
N LYS A 411 -20.15 -11.27 -17.22
CA LYS A 411 -21.05 -12.44 -17.06
C LYS A 411 -21.16 -12.86 -15.60
N ASP A 412 -20.05 -13.34 -15.05
CA ASP A 412 -19.89 -13.70 -13.65
C ASP A 412 -18.94 -12.66 -13.03
N TYR A 413 -19.33 -12.09 -11.90
CA TYR A 413 -18.58 -11.01 -11.26
C TYR A 413 -18.86 -10.95 -9.76
N PHE A 414 -17.95 -10.33 -9.01
CA PHE A 414 -18.16 -10.03 -7.60
C PHE A 414 -18.81 -8.66 -7.42
N ASP A 415 -18.04 -7.59 -7.58
CA ASP A 415 -18.47 -6.22 -7.27
C ASP A 415 -18.25 -5.23 -8.41
N THR A 416 -17.73 -5.69 -9.55
CA THR A 416 -17.31 -4.81 -10.64
C THR A 416 -18.05 -5.18 -11.92
N LEU A 417 -18.68 -4.19 -12.54
CA LEU A 417 -19.42 -4.31 -13.78
C LEU A 417 -18.72 -3.55 -14.89
N GLN A 418 -18.49 -4.21 -16.03
CA GLN A 418 -18.18 -3.55 -17.28
C GLN A 418 -19.47 -3.33 -18.08
N VAL A 419 -19.72 -2.10 -18.50
CA VAL A 419 -20.96 -1.70 -19.17
C VAL A 419 -20.64 -1.16 -20.55
N ASP A 420 -21.37 -1.63 -21.57
CA ASP A 420 -21.29 -1.10 -22.93
C ASP A 420 -22.01 0.25 -23.00
N THR A 421 -21.26 1.28 -23.37
CA THR A 421 -21.72 2.65 -23.55
C THR A 421 -21.64 3.08 -25.01
N SER A 422 -21.50 2.15 -25.97
CA SER A 422 -21.39 2.43 -27.41
C SER A 422 -22.49 3.33 -27.97
N SER A 423 -23.69 3.30 -27.37
CA SER A 423 -24.84 4.10 -27.79
C SER A 423 -24.72 5.59 -27.45
N VAL A 424 -23.89 5.97 -26.47
CA VAL A 424 -23.77 7.35 -25.96
C VAL A 424 -22.33 7.86 -25.86
N GLY A 425 -21.34 6.96 -25.90
CA GLY A 425 -19.93 7.23 -25.64
C GLY A 425 -19.58 7.19 -24.14
N ALA A 426 -18.42 6.61 -23.81
CA ALA A 426 -17.98 6.47 -22.42
C ALA A 426 -17.78 7.83 -21.72
N ASP A 427 -17.26 8.83 -22.43
CA ASP A 427 -17.02 10.17 -21.88
C ASP A 427 -18.29 10.88 -21.42
N ALA A 428 -19.41 10.65 -22.12
CA ALA A 428 -20.70 11.23 -21.73
C ALA A 428 -21.17 10.68 -20.38
N VAL A 429 -21.01 9.37 -20.16
CA VAL A 429 -21.37 8.70 -18.91
C VAL A 429 -20.45 9.15 -17.77
N VAL A 430 -19.13 9.17 -18.00
CA VAL A 430 -18.14 9.62 -17.01
C VAL A 430 -18.41 11.07 -16.58
N LYS A 431 -18.66 11.96 -17.55
CA LYS A 431 -18.99 13.35 -17.26
C LYS A 431 -20.28 13.49 -16.45
N ALA A 432 -21.34 12.77 -16.84
CA ALA A 432 -22.61 12.79 -16.10
C ALA A 432 -22.45 12.28 -14.66
N ALA A 433 -21.62 11.25 -14.43
CA ALA A 433 -21.30 10.76 -13.09
C ALA A 433 -20.50 11.78 -12.28
N GLN A 434 -19.51 12.45 -12.89
CA GLN A 434 -18.73 13.50 -12.22
C GLN A 434 -19.59 14.70 -11.81
N GLU A 435 -20.58 15.08 -12.62
CA GLU A 435 -21.57 16.10 -12.26
C GLU A 435 -22.43 15.67 -11.05
N ALA A 436 -22.60 14.37 -10.84
CA ALA A 436 -23.22 13.78 -9.64
C ALA A 436 -22.22 13.51 -8.49
N LYS A 437 -20.98 14.00 -8.60
CA LYS A 437 -19.88 13.77 -7.64
C LYS A 437 -19.50 12.29 -7.47
N MET A 438 -19.55 11.54 -8.56
CA MET A 438 -19.20 10.12 -8.63
C MET A 438 -18.12 9.90 -9.70
N ASN A 439 -17.11 9.09 -9.38
CA ASN A 439 -16.06 8.73 -10.34
C ASN A 439 -16.25 7.31 -10.86
N LEU A 440 -16.17 7.13 -12.17
CA LEU A 440 -16.19 5.83 -12.85
C LEU A 440 -14.86 5.59 -13.56
N ARG A 441 -14.55 4.32 -13.86
CA ARG A 441 -13.37 3.98 -14.65
C ARG A 441 -13.73 3.90 -16.13
N LYS A 442 -13.22 4.81 -16.96
CA LYS A 442 -13.24 4.65 -18.42
C LYS A 442 -12.29 3.49 -18.80
N ILE A 443 -12.79 2.51 -19.56
CA ILE A 443 -11.97 1.41 -20.08
C ILE A 443 -11.50 1.73 -21.50
N ASP A 444 -12.42 2.16 -22.34
CA ASP A 444 -12.17 2.63 -23.70
C ASP A 444 -13.29 3.63 -24.11
N GLU A 445 -13.38 3.98 -25.40
CA GLU A 445 -14.39 4.92 -25.91
C GLU A 445 -15.84 4.40 -25.79
N LYS A 446 -16.01 3.10 -25.59
CA LYS A 446 -17.28 2.39 -25.67
C LYS A 446 -17.63 1.62 -24.40
N SER A 447 -16.79 1.62 -23.38
CA SER A 447 -17.09 0.94 -22.13
C SER A 447 -16.53 1.63 -20.90
N VAL A 448 -17.28 1.48 -19.80
CA VAL A 448 -16.91 1.94 -18.47
C VAL A 448 -17.01 0.78 -17.48
N CYS A 449 -16.22 0.84 -16.42
CA CYS A 449 -16.34 -0.02 -15.25
C CYS A 449 -16.86 0.74 -14.05
N LEU A 450 -17.65 0.04 -13.23
CA LEU A 450 -18.13 0.49 -11.93
C LEU A 450 -17.82 -0.61 -10.90
N SER A 451 -17.14 -0.24 -9.82
CA SER A 451 -16.79 -1.16 -8.74
C SER A 451 -17.48 -0.72 -7.45
N PHE A 452 -18.26 -1.61 -6.86
CA PHE A 452 -19.02 -1.38 -5.64
C PHE A 452 -18.24 -1.78 -4.40
N ASP A 453 -18.59 -1.18 -3.28
CA ASP A 453 -17.86 -1.37 -2.03
C ASP A 453 -18.77 -1.30 -0.80
N GLU A 454 -18.17 -1.52 0.38
CA GLU A 454 -18.88 -1.62 1.66
C GLU A 454 -19.74 -0.37 1.95
N THR A 455 -19.29 0.79 1.48
CA THR A 455 -19.89 2.10 1.69
C THR A 455 -21.03 2.41 0.72
N THR A 456 -21.27 1.56 -0.27
CA THR A 456 -22.33 1.75 -1.26
C THR A 456 -23.71 1.68 -0.61
N LEU A 457 -24.55 2.69 -0.90
CA LEU A 457 -25.94 2.81 -0.45
C LEU A 457 -26.90 2.82 -1.64
N ALA A 458 -28.20 2.62 -1.37
CA ALA A 458 -29.22 2.68 -2.42
C ALA A 458 -29.24 4.03 -3.17
N ALA A 459 -29.05 5.14 -2.46
CA ALA A 459 -28.98 6.47 -3.07
C ALA A 459 -27.78 6.63 -4.03
N ASP A 460 -26.70 5.88 -3.82
CA ASP A 460 -25.58 5.86 -4.75
C ASP A 460 -25.98 5.16 -6.06
N ILE A 461 -26.73 4.06 -5.97
CA ILE A 461 -27.28 3.36 -7.13
C ILE A 461 -28.23 4.26 -7.92
N ASP A 462 -29.12 4.98 -7.25
CA ASP A 462 -30.02 5.94 -7.88
C ASP A 462 -29.22 7.03 -8.61
N GLY A 463 -28.18 7.59 -7.98
CA GLY A 463 -27.31 8.59 -8.58
C GLY A 463 -26.58 8.06 -9.83
N LEU A 464 -26.07 6.83 -9.77
CA LEU A 464 -25.43 6.17 -10.90
C LEU A 464 -26.41 5.94 -12.05
N LEU A 465 -27.59 5.37 -11.78
CA LEU A 465 -28.62 5.17 -12.81
C LEU A 465 -29.07 6.50 -13.43
N GLY A 466 -29.22 7.54 -12.61
CA GLY A 466 -29.50 8.90 -13.07
C GLY A 466 -28.41 9.45 -14.00
N ALA A 467 -27.13 9.19 -13.71
CA ALA A 467 -26.02 9.58 -14.58
C ALA A 467 -26.04 8.86 -15.94
N PHE A 468 -26.31 7.56 -15.95
CA PHE A 468 -26.48 6.79 -17.19
C PHE A 468 -27.68 7.27 -18.00
N GLN A 469 -28.83 7.52 -17.36
CA GLN A 469 -30.02 8.03 -18.04
C GLN A 469 -29.79 9.44 -18.62
N LYS A 470 -29.10 10.31 -17.87
CA LYS A 470 -28.73 11.65 -18.33
C LYS A 470 -27.81 11.61 -19.54
N ALA A 471 -26.81 10.72 -19.54
CA ALA A 471 -25.93 10.54 -20.70
C ALA A 471 -26.72 10.09 -21.95
N LYS A 472 -27.79 9.32 -21.78
CA LYS A 472 -28.63 8.81 -22.87
C LYS A 472 -29.66 9.80 -23.40
N THR A 473 -30.28 10.60 -22.53
CA THR A 473 -31.46 11.40 -22.88
C THR A 473 -31.28 12.90 -22.67
N GLY A 474 -30.22 13.34 -22.01
CA GLY A 474 -30.03 14.72 -21.57
C GLY A 474 -30.68 15.03 -20.21
N ASP A 475 -31.64 14.21 -19.78
CA ASP A 475 -32.39 14.39 -18.52
C ASP A 475 -32.07 13.29 -17.49
N ALA A 476 -31.94 13.67 -16.22
CA ALA A 476 -31.75 12.75 -15.11
C ALA A 476 -33.11 12.34 -14.50
N VAL A 477 -33.90 11.56 -15.24
CA VAL A 477 -35.14 10.98 -14.70
C VAL A 477 -34.83 9.59 -14.14
N LEU A 478 -35.14 9.35 -12.86
CA LEU A 478 -34.95 8.02 -12.27
C LEU A 478 -35.95 7.01 -12.90
N PRO A 479 -35.49 5.83 -13.34
CA PRO A 479 -36.32 4.79 -13.94
C PRO A 479 -37.15 3.97 -12.94
#